data_AF-A0A4Q3S5C9-F1
#
_entry.id   AF-A0A4Q3S5C9-F1
#
_cell.length_a   1.000
_cell.length_b   1.000
_cell.length_c   1.000
_cell.angle_alpha   90.00
_cell.angle_beta   90.00
_cell.angle_gamma   90.00
#
_symmetry.space_group_name_H-M   'P 1'
#
loop_
_entity.id
_entity.type
_entity.pdbx_description
1 polymer ?
#
loop_
_entity_poly.entity_id
_entity_poly.type
_entity_poly.pdbx_seq_one_letter_code
_entity_poly.pdbx_strand_id
1 'polypeptide(L)'
;MSSNINLIDSFQEFKDFKNIDRPTVISVLEEVFRSMIRKKYGTDENCDVIVNPDNGDLEIWRTRKVMEDGFSEDDDLEIELAEV
;
A
#
# COMPACT_ATOMS: atom_id res chain seq x y z
N MET A 1 -5.11 -4.88 -24.21
CA MET A 1 -5.64 -5.62 -23.04
C MET A 1 -5.01 -4.99 -21.82
N SER A 2 -5.68 -4.02 -21.21
CA SER A 2 -5.22 -3.44 -19.95
C SER A 2 -5.52 -4.46 -18.86
N SER A 3 -4.51 -5.20 -18.42
CA SER A 3 -4.60 -6.11 -17.29
C SER A 3 -4.76 -5.29 -16.01
N ASN A 4 -5.96 -4.75 -15.78
CA ASN A 4 -6.37 -4.36 -14.44
C ASN A 4 -6.39 -5.65 -13.63
N ILE A 5 -5.48 -5.78 -12.67
CA ILE A 5 -5.52 -6.86 -11.69
C ILE A 5 -6.86 -6.71 -10.97
N ASN A 6 -7.85 -7.50 -11.38
CA ASN A 6 -9.15 -7.48 -10.73
C ASN A 6 -8.99 -8.23 -9.41
N LEU A 7 -8.63 -7.48 -8.37
CA LEU A 7 -8.41 -8.00 -7.03
C LEU A 7 -9.62 -8.81 -6.54
N ILE A 8 -10.85 -8.40 -6.89
CA ILE A 8 -12.09 -9.13 -6.60
C ILE A 8 -12.07 -10.56 -7.15
N ASP A 9 -11.71 -10.72 -8.43
CA ASP A 9 -11.72 -12.04 -9.06
C ASP A 9 -10.66 -12.94 -8.41
N SER A 10 -9.49 -12.36 -8.09
CA SER A 10 -8.45 -13.06 -7.33
C SER A 10 -8.96 -13.47 -5.93
N PHE A 11 -9.63 -12.57 -5.21
CA PHE A 11 -10.20 -12.85 -3.88
C PHE A 11 -11.26 -13.97 -3.91
N GLN A 12 -12.10 -14.02 -4.94
CA GLN A 12 -13.11 -15.08 -5.10
C GLN A 12 -12.45 -16.43 -5.35
N GLU A 13 -11.44 -16.48 -6.23
CA GLU A 13 -10.68 -17.70 -6.49
C GLU A 13 -9.95 -18.21 -5.22
N PHE A 14 -9.33 -17.33 -4.43
CA PHE A 14 -8.61 -17.74 -3.21
C PHE A 14 -9.52 -18.36 -2.14
N LYS A 15 -10.75 -17.87 -2.01
CA LYS A 15 -11.74 -18.41 -1.08
C LYS A 15 -12.12 -19.84 -1.47
N ASP A 16 -12.36 -20.07 -2.75
CA ASP A 16 -12.85 -21.35 -3.28
C ASP A 16 -11.74 -22.42 -3.35
N PHE A 17 -10.48 -22.03 -3.57
CA PHE A 17 -9.38 -22.98 -3.74
C PHE A 17 -8.76 -23.50 -2.43
N LYS A 18 -8.93 -22.79 -1.31
CA LYS A 18 -8.15 -23.07 -0.09
C LYS A 18 -8.87 -22.93 1.25
N ASN A 19 -10.16 -22.56 1.30
CA ASN A 19 -10.87 -22.31 2.55
C ASN A 19 -10.15 -21.25 3.42
N ILE A 20 -9.46 -20.31 2.76
CA ILE A 20 -8.77 -19.19 3.42
C ILE A 20 -9.82 -18.11 3.66
N ASP A 21 -9.86 -17.60 4.88
CA ASP A 21 -10.76 -16.52 5.24
C ASP A 21 -10.27 -15.17 4.71
N ARG A 22 -11.21 -14.27 4.45
CA ARG A 22 -10.92 -12.93 3.90
C ARG A 22 -9.86 -12.14 4.69
N PRO A 23 -9.86 -12.13 6.04
CA PRO A 23 -8.85 -11.43 6.82
C PRO A 23 -7.42 -11.90 6.51
N THR A 24 -7.22 -13.21 6.32
CA THR A 24 -5.91 -13.76 5.96
C THR A 24 -5.47 -13.26 4.59
N VAL A 25 -6.33 -13.28 3.58
CA VAL A 25 -5.94 -12.80 2.24
C VAL A 25 -5.59 -11.31 2.26
N ILE A 26 -6.36 -10.50 2.99
CA ILE A 26 -6.08 -9.07 3.17
C ILE A 26 -4.72 -8.86 3.82
N SER A 27 -4.43 -9.57 4.92
CA SER A 27 -3.15 -9.45 5.62
C SER A 27 -1.94 -9.83 4.75
N VAL A 28 -2.09 -10.86 3.91
CA VAL A 28 -1.03 -11.29 2.99
C VAL A 28 -0.80 -10.24 1.91
N LEU A 29 -1.85 -9.67 1.34
CA LEU A 29 -1.74 -8.61 0.35
C LEU A 29 -1.11 -7.35 0.94
N GLU A 30 -1.56 -6.94 2.13
CA GLU A 30 -1.00 -5.80 2.85
C GLU A 30 0.51 -5.96 3.00
N GLU A 31 0.98 -7.13 3.47
CA GLU A 31 2.40 -7.41 3.65
C GLU A 31 3.18 -7.43 2.32
N VAL A 32 2.58 -7.95 1.26
CA VAL A 32 3.18 -7.94 -0.08
C VAL A 32 3.38 -6.50 -0.59
N PHE A 33 2.39 -5.63 -0.41
CA PHE A 33 2.50 -4.21 -0.79
C PHE A 33 3.48 -3.45 0.10
N ARG A 34 3.42 -3.64 1.43
CA ARG A 34 4.39 -3.05 2.36
C ARG A 34 5.83 -3.46 2.03
N SER A 35 6.05 -4.73 1.71
CA SER A 35 7.34 -5.24 1.25
C SER A 35 7.82 -4.56 -0.04
N MET A 36 6.92 -4.31 -1.00
CA MET A 36 7.25 -3.55 -2.22
C MET A 36 7.58 -2.09 -1.92
N ILE A 37 6.84 -1.44 -1.02
CA ILE A 37 7.08 -0.06 -0.59
C ILE A 37 8.46 0.05 0.07
N ARG A 38 8.77 -0.81 1.06
CA ARG A 38 10.10 -0.86 1.69
C ARG A 38 11.23 -1.03 0.69
N LYS A 39 11.05 -1.88 -0.32
CA LYS A 39 12.05 -2.07 -1.38
C LYS A 39 12.27 -0.83 -2.23
N LYS A 40 11.24 -0.01 -2.41
CA LYS A 40 11.28 1.17 -3.29
C LYS A 40 11.74 2.43 -2.54
N TYR A 41 11.29 2.62 -1.30
CA TYR A 41 11.44 3.84 -0.51
C TYR A 41 12.25 3.62 0.78
N GLY A 42 12.87 2.46 0.96
CA GLY A 42 13.63 2.10 2.16
C GLY A 42 12.79 1.79 3.40
N THR A 43 11.62 2.41 3.54
CA THR A 43 10.70 2.27 4.67
C THR A 43 9.24 2.25 4.20
N ASP A 44 8.35 1.66 5.00
CA ASP A 44 6.90 1.75 4.86
C ASP A 44 6.21 2.36 6.09
N GLU A 45 6.98 2.90 7.02
CA GLU A 45 6.49 3.44 8.30
C GLU A 45 5.50 4.60 8.12
N ASN A 46 5.61 5.34 7.02
CA ASN A 46 4.72 6.45 6.69
C ASN A 46 3.66 6.09 5.64
N CYS A 47 3.48 4.79 5.39
CA CYS A 47 2.54 4.29 4.41
C CYS A 47 1.43 3.45 5.06
N ASP A 48 0.18 3.82 4.78
CA ASP A 48 -1.00 3.05 5.12
C ASP A 48 -1.52 2.34 3.87
N VAL A 49 -1.64 1.01 3.95
CA VAL A 49 -2.19 0.17 2.89
C VAL A 49 -3.61 -0.23 3.29
N ILE A 50 -4.60 0.29 2.57
CA ILE A 50 -6.02 0.10 2.85
C ILE A 50 -6.61 -0.78 1.75
N VAL A 51 -7.15 -1.94 2.13
CA VAL A 51 -7.73 -2.91 1.20
C VAL A 51 -9.22 -3.05 1.49
N ASN A 52 -10.07 -2.79 0.48
CA ASN A 52 -11.49 -3.07 0.55
C ASN A 52 -11.81 -4.38 -0.18
N PRO A 53 -12.04 -5.49 0.54
CA PRO A 53 -12.28 -6.81 -0.08
C PRO A 53 -13.65 -6.92 -0.76
N ASP A 54 -14.59 -6.00 -0.49
CA ASP A 54 -15.93 -6.05 -1.05
C ASP A 54 -16.01 -5.35 -2.41
N ASN A 55 -15.32 -4.22 -2.55
CA ASN A 55 -15.24 -3.47 -3.80
C ASN A 55 -13.97 -3.75 -4.62
N GLY A 56 -12.99 -4.45 -4.05
CA GLY A 56 -11.71 -4.71 -4.70
C GLY A 56 -10.75 -3.53 -4.75
N ASP A 57 -11.09 -2.45 -4.05
CA ASP A 57 -10.29 -1.24 -4.06
C ASP A 57 -9.06 -1.41 -3.17
N LEU A 58 -7.92 -0.91 -3.67
CA LEU A 58 -6.66 -0.83 -2.95
C LEU A 58 -6.23 0.64 -2.94
N GLU A 59 -6.02 1.18 -1.75
CA GLU A 59 -5.48 2.52 -1.56
C GLU A 59 -4.17 2.44 -0.78
N ILE A 60 -3.20 3.27 -1.17
CA ILE A 60 -1.94 3.42 -0.45
C ILE A 60 -1.78 4.90 -0.15
N TRP A 61 -1.83 5.24 1.13
CA TRP A 61 -1.68 6.60 1.62
C TRP A 61 -0.27 6.77 2.14
N ARG A 62 0.47 7.74 1.60
CA ARG A 62 1.81 8.09 2.08
C ARG A 62 1.77 9.45 2.76
N THR A 63 2.10 9.49 4.03
CA THR A 63 2.18 10.73 4.80
C THR A 63 3.63 11.20 4.86
N ARG A 64 3.89 12.47 4.57
CA ARG A 64 5.22 13.06 4.75
C ARG A 64 5.14 14.21 5.73
N LYS A 65 6.17 14.35 6.55
CA LYS A 65 6.28 15.45 7.52
C LYS A 65 6.73 16.71 6.79
N VAL A 66 5.97 17.79 6.93
CA VAL A 66 6.35 19.07 6.32
C VAL A 66 7.49 19.70 7.12
N MET A 67 8.55 20.08 6.41
CA MET A 67 9.76 20.70 6.95
C MET A 67 9.99 22.07 6.31
N GLU A 68 10.80 22.91 6.97
CA GLU A 68 11.29 24.14 6.34
C GLU A 68 12.23 23.82 5.16
N ASP A 69 12.27 24.70 4.17
CA ASP A 69 13.10 24.51 2.98
C ASP A 69 14.59 24.42 3.36
N GLY A 70 15.28 23.39 2.86
CA GLY A 70 16.67 23.07 3.19
C GLY A 70 16.88 22.28 4.49
N PHE A 71 15.81 21.87 5.17
CA PHE A 71 15.86 21.09 6.42
C PHE A 71 15.30 19.66 6.29
N SER A 72 14.92 19.21 5.08
CA SER A 72 14.59 17.79 4.84
C SER A 72 15.85 16.93 5.05
N GLU A 73 15.77 15.95 5.94
CA GLU A 73 16.85 14.97 6.16
C GLU A 73 16.58 13.64 5.42
N ASP A 74 15.31 13.35 5.12
CA ASP A 74 14.87 12.15 4.43
C ASP A 74 13.66 12.45 3.54
N ASP A 75 13.87 12.60 2.24
CA ASP A 75 12.82 12.89 1.25
C ASP A 75 11.73 11.80 1.17
N ASP A 76 12.00 10.61 1.70
CA ASP A 76 11.02 9.55 1.76
C ASP A 76 10.04 9.66 2.93
N LEU A 77 10.41 10.41 3.97
CA LEU A 77 9.61 10.66 5.17
C LEU A 77 9.18 12.13 5.32
N GLU A 78 9.92 13.04 4.70
CA GLU A 78 9.78 14.48 4.84
C GLU A 78 9.49 15.13 3.48
N ILE A 79 8.94 16.34 3.52
CA ILE A 79 8.69 17.16 2.34
C ILE A 79 8.93 18.63 2.70
N GLU A 80 9.64 19.34 1.85
CA GLU A 80 9.87 20.77 2.05
C GLU A 80 8.59 21.56 1.80
N LEU A 81 8.43 22.68 2.52
CA LEU A 81 7.25 23.54 2.41
C LEU A 81 7.04 24.03 0.97
N ALA A 82 8.11 24.30 0.23
CA ALA A 82 8.05 24.70 -1.17
C ALA A 82 7.52 23.60 -2.12
N GLU A 83 7.50 22.34 -1.68
CA GLU A 83 7.08 21.18 -2.48
C GLU A 83 5.67 20.65 -2.13
N VAL A 84 5.00 21.25 -1.15
CA VAL A 84 3.59 21.00 -0.79
C VAL A 84 2.66 21.72 -1.76
#